data_AF-A0A642V1Y8-F1
#
_entry.id   AF-A0A642V1Y8-F1
#
_cell.length_a   1.000
_cell.length_b   1.000
_cell.length_c   1.000
_cell.angle_alpha   90.00
_cell.angle_beta   90.00
_cell.angle_gamma   90.00
#
_symmetry.space_group_name_H-M   'P 1'
#
loop_
_entity.id
_entity.type
_entity.pdbx_description
1 polymer ?
#
loop_
_entity_poly.entity_id
_entity_poly.type
_entity_poly.pdbx_seq_one_letter_code
_entity_poly.pdbx_strand_id
1 'polypeptide(L)'
;MPAIAGEAPSIDPIAIEPTIENSLRSPIINSNPAPPPPPPAGSDSNVIRRKLNGFVGFSNLPQQWHVKSMKRGFNMNVMVVGESGLGKSTLVSTLFNLDMYPDKVPRQPGAEPPKTVDIQTVEADLEEDRVRLHLSVIDTPGFGDFVNNNDSWKPIIDDIDQRFDAYLESENKVQRNAGDVEDNRVHACVYFIQPTGHSLKPLDIVVMKKLHKKVNLIPVIAKADTLTEEEVEAFKRRIHDDIKYQQIEIFEPPRYDNDDEETVAENEEIMSKVPFAVVGSTETVKTADGRQVRGRSYPWGVIEVDNEDHCDFVKLRQLLIRTHLEELRERTANVLYENYRTEKLSGLGIQQDHSVFREVNPGMRQEEERALHEARLVKMEQDMKAVFQQKVSEKEQKLKRSEAELFARHKEMKDQLQAQKRDLEEKKAKLEAGRMAEEKKPRKGFSLR
;
A
#
# COMPACT_ATOMS: atom_id res chain seq x y z
N MET A 1 65.86 -6.85 51.96
CA MET A 1 67.16 -6.16 51.83
C MET A 1 68.27 -7.18 51.99
N PRO A 2 69.44 -7.06 51.29
CA PRO A 2 69.74 -6.13 50.20
C PRO A 2 69.16 -6.68 48.86
N ALA A 3 69.91 -7.27 47.92
CA ALA A 3 70.60 -6.65 46.75
C ALA A 3 70.03 -7.30 45.45
N ILE A 4 70.10 -6.78 44.20
CA ILE A 4 70.80 -5.65 43.53
C ILE A 4 72.24 -5.91 43.01
N ALA A 5 72.34 -6.35 41.76
CA ALA A 5 73.38 -6.12 40.73
C ALA A 5 72.71 -6.44 39.35
N GLY A 6 73.00 -5.81 38.19
CA GLY A 6 74.26 -5.83 37.42
C GLY A 6 74.26 -7.06 36.47
N GLU A 7 74.49 -7.02 35.16
CA GLU A 7 75.01 -5.96 34.26
C GLU A 7 74.70 -6.30 32.76
N ALA A 8 75.17 -5.50 31.78
CA ALA A 8 75.17 -5.75 30.32
C ALA A 8 76.53 -5.25 29.73
N PRO A 9 76.86 -5.21 28.40
CA PRO A 9 76.15 -5.64 27.16
C PRO A 9 77.06 -6.38 26.11
N SER A 10 76.53 -6.67 24.90
CA SER A 10 77.27 -6.91 23.62
C SER A 10 76.28 -6.85 22.42
N ILE A 11 76.36 -5.99 21.39
CA ILE A 11 77.39 -5.70 20.35
C ILE A 11 77.28 -6.63 19.10
N ASP A 12 77.13 -6.01 17.92
CA ASP A 12 76.86 -6.59 16.58
C ASP A 12 78.10 -7.22 15.89
N PRO A 13 77.96 -7.83 14.67
CA PRO A 13 78.21 -7.04 13.44
C PRO A 13 77.54 -7.46 12.09
N ILE A 14 77.19 -6.46 11.27
CA ILE A 14 77.49 -6.28 9.81
C ILE A 14 77.15 -7.40 8.78
N ALA A 15 76.43 -7.07 7.68
CA ALA A 15 76.90 -7.24 6.28
C ALA A 15 75.87 -7.06 5.11
N ILE A 16 76.21 -6.14 4.20
CA ILE A 16 76.21 -6.27 2.72
C ILE A 16 74.90 -6.12 1.88
N GLU A 17 75.04 -5.25 0.88
CA GLU A 17 74.13 -4.86 -0.23
C GLU A 17 74.41 -5.73 -1.49
N PRO A 18 73.64 -5.65 -2.60
CA PRO A 18 73.97 -4.63 -3.61
C PRO A 18 72.81 -4.08 -4.48
N THR A 19 73.03 -2.87 -4.99
CA THR A 19 72.22 -2.19 -6.02
C THR A 19 72.77 -2.43 -7.44
N ILE A 20 71.92 -2.43 -8.48
CA ILE A 20 72.33 -2.21 -9.88
C ILE A 20 71.40 -1.20 -10.57
N GLU A 21 72.00 -0.26 -11.31
CA GLU A 21 71.34 0.84 -12.02
C GLU A 21 70.90 0.45 -13.44
N ASN A 22 70.05 1.27 -14.08
CA ASN A 22 70.51 1.92 -15.31
C ASN A 22 69.85 3.27 -15.62
N SER A 23 70.62 4.14 -16.27
CA SER A 23 70.31 5.54 -16.58
C SER A 23 69.61 5.73 -17.94
N LEU A 24 69.07 6.94 -18.20
CA LEU A 24 69.44 7.72 -19.42
C LEU A 24 68.95 9.20 -19.44
N ARG A 25 69.84 10.10 -18.98
CA ARG A 25 70.19 11.47 -19.46
C ARG A 25 69.16 12.60 -19.69
N SER A 26 69.67 13.80 -19.36
CA SER A 26 69.13 15.18 -19.40
C SER A 26 69.42 15.89 -20.77
N PRO A 27 69.22 17.23 -21.03
CA PRO A 27 69.32 18.38 -20.09
C PRO A 27 68.38 19.61 -20.25
N ILE A 28 68.55 20.49 -19.25
CA ILE A 28 68.04 21.84 -18.96
C ILE A 28 68.01 22.84 -20.14
N ILE A 29 66.98 23.70 -20.18
CA ILE A 29 67.02 25.09 -20.70
C ILE A 29 66.46 26.04 -19.62
N ASN A 30 66.88 27.32 -19.62
CA ASN A 30 66.66 28.31 -18.56
C ASN A 30 66.08 29.63 -19.10
N SER A 31 65.05 30.22 -18.47
CA SER A 31 64.88 31.70 -18.36
C SER A 31 63.61 32.16 -17.60
N ASN A 32 63.79 33.26 -16.84
CA ASN A 32 62.83 34.25 -16.31
C ASN A 32 61.65 33.84 -15.37
N PRO A 33 61.45 34.56 -14.25
CA PRO A 33 60.25 34.47 -13.42
C PRO A 33 59.12 35.40 -13.92
N ALA A 34 57.86 34.95 -13.73
CA ALA A 34 56.68 35.79 -13.89
C ALA A 34 56.29 36.49 -12.55
N PRO A 35 55.64 37.66 -12.57
CA PRO A 35 55.28 38.39 -11.35
C PRO A 35 54.16 37.69 -10.54
N PRO A 36 54.07 37.92 -9.23
CA PRO A 36 53.04 37.33 -8.38
C PRO A 36 51.64 37.90 -8.70
N PRO A 37 50.57 37.08 -8.59
CA PRO A 37 49.19 37.57 -8.70
C PRO A 37 48.83 38.48 -7.51
N PRO A 38 47.90 39.44 -7.69
CA PRO A 38 47.45 40.30 -6.61
C PRO A 38 46.68 39.52 -5.53
N PRO A 39 46.66 39.99 -4.27
CA PRO A 39 45.92 39.34 -3.19
C PRO A 39 44.40 39.35 -3.48
N PRO A 40 43.67 38.27 -3.17
CA PRO A 40 42.23 38.21 -3.37
C PRO A 40 41.51 39.22 -2.47
N ALA A 41 40.61 40.02 -3.06
CA ALA A 41 39.75 40.92 -2.30
C ALA A 41 38.82 40.12 -1.37
N GLY A 42 38.71 40.56 -0.12
CA GLY A 42 37.90 39.89 0.89
C GLY A 42 36.41 39.86 0.51
N SER A 43 35.83 38.66 0.52
CA SER A 43 34.38 38.46 0.52
C SER A 43 34.01 37.45 1.60
N ASP A 44 33.89 37.94 2.84
CA ASP A 44 33.54 37.18 4.04
C ASP A 44 32.09 36.68 4.02
N SER A 45 31.80 35.78 3.09
CA SER A 45 30.77 34.78 3.26
C SER A 45 31.38 33.62 4.05
N ASN A 46 30.92 33.42 5.29
CA ASN A 46 31.31 32.29 6.13
C ASN A 46 30.68 30.99 5.60
N VAL A 47 31.13 30.55 4.42
CA VAL A 47 30.81 29.24 3.86
C VAL A 47 31.48 28.21 4.75
N ILE A 48 30.72 27.65 5.69
CA ILE A 48 31.18 26.59 6.59
C ILE A 48 31.42 25.32 5.77
N ARG A 49 32.59 25.26 5.10
CA ARG A 49 33.11 24.08 4.41
C ARG A 49 33.51 23.03 5.45
N ARG A 50 32.50 22.39 6.05
CA ARG A 50 32.68 21.15 6.81
C ARG A 50 33.42 20.18 5.90
N LYS A 51 34.68 19.86 6.23
CA LYS A 51 35.40 18.78 5.53
C LYS A 51 34.59 17.50 5.72
N LEU A 52 34.22 16.87 4.62
CA LEU A 52 33.56 15.57 4.64
C LEU A 52 34.61 14.55 5.07
N ASN A 53 34.49 14.04 6.29
CA ASN A 53 35.41 13.05 6.86
C ASN A 53 35.08 11.67 6.28
N GLY A 54 35.49 11.41 5.04
CA GLY A 54 35.33 10.13 4.36
C GLY A 54 34.94 10.27 2.89
N PHE A 55 34.96 9.14 2.17
CA PHE A 55 34.48 9.07 0.80
C PHE A 55 32.94 9.17 0.76
N VAL A 56 32.43 10.11 -0.03
CA VAL A 56 30.99 10.33 -0.21
C VAL A 56 30.61 9.95 -1.63
N GLY A 57 29.83 8.88 -1.77
CA GLY A 57 29.35 8.34 -3.04
C GLY A 57 28.41 7.16 -2.81
N PHE A 58 27.79 6.66 -3.88
CA PHE A 58 26.77 5.59 -3.82
C PHE A 58 27.28 4.29 -3.20
N SER A 59 28.58 3.99 -3.30
CA SER A 59 29.22 2.84 -2.62
C SER A 59 29.11 2.87 -1.09
N ASN A 60 28.86 4.04 -0.50
CA ASN A 60 28.65 4.22 0.94
C ASN A 60 27.14 4.21 1.32
N LEU A 61 26.23 4.00 0.36
CA LEU A 61 24.79 3.90 0.64
C LEU A 61 24.43 2.63 1.45
N PRO A 62 24.98 1.43 1.18
CA PRO A 62 24.69 0.25 1.98
C PRO A 62 25.15 0.41 3.44
N GLN A 63 26.33 0.99 3.68
CA GLN A 63 26.83 1.26 5.03
C GLN A 63 25.97 2.32 5.76
N GLN A 64 25.54 3.37 5.06
CA GLN A 64 24.59 4.35 5.61
C GLN A 64 23.24 3.72 5.96
N TRP A 65 22.72 2.81 5.13
CA TRP A 65 21.47 2.11 5.41
C TRP A 65 21.62 1.16 6.59
N HIS A 66 22.67 0.32 6.61
CA HIS A 66 23.03 -0.56 7.72
C HIS A 66 23.12 0.20 9.06
N VAL A 67 23.88 1.30 9.11
CA VAL A 67 24.00 2.15 10.32
C VAL A 67 22.69 2.85 10.69
N LYS A 68 21.81 3.16 9.72
CA LYS A 68 20.48 3.72 9.97
C LYS A 68 19.53 2.66 10.54
N SER A 69 19.54 1.44 10.00
CA SER A 69 18.73 0.32 10.48
C SER A 69 19.16 -0.13 11.88
N MET A 70 20.47 -0.27 12.13
CA MET A 70 21.01 -0.51 13.48
C MET A 70 20.53 0.52 14.52
N LYS A 71 20.41 1.80 14.12
CA LYS A 71 19.94 2.87 15.01
C LYS A 71 18.42 2.96 15.16
N ARG A 72 17.65 2.47 14.18
CA ARG A 72 16.18 2.42 14.26
C ARG A 72 15.70 1.16 15.00
N GLY A 73 16.48 0.08 14.93
CA GLY A 73 16.01 -1.25 15.25
C GLY A 73 15.08 -1.81 14.16
N PHE A 74 14.59 -3.02 14.41
CA PHE A 74 13.58 -3.70 13.60
C PHE A 74 12.37 -3.98 14.49
N ASN A 75 11.16 -3.86 13.93
CA ASN A 75 9.92 -4.27 14.59
C ASN A 75 9.41 -5.55 13.93
N MET A 76 9.01 -6.55 14.72
CA MET A 76 8.47 -7.82 14.20
C MET A 76 7.28 -8.30 15.02
N ASN A 77 6.12 -8.42 14.37
CA ASN A 77 4.87 -8.78 15.01
C ASN A 77 4.44 -10.19 14.61
N VAL A 78 4.41 -11.11 15.57
CA VAL A 78 4.09 -12.53 15.34
C VAL A 78 2.82 -12.89 16.08
N MET A 79 1.78 -13.27 15.33
CA MET A 79 0.54 -13.79 15.90
C MET A 79 0.61 -15.31 16.02
N VAL A 80 0.12 -15.83 17.15
CA VAL A 80 0.14 -17.24 17.49
C VAL A 80 -1.30 -17.74 17.59
N VAL A 81 -1.67 -18.63 16.68
CA VAL A 81 -3.06 -19.04 16.39
C VAL A 81 -3.20 -20.56 16.45
N GLY A 82 -4.32 -21.05 16.96
CA GLY A 82 -4.61 -22.49 17.02
C GLY A 82 -5.47 -22.86 18.22
N GLU A 83 -5.81 -24.14 18.32
CA GLU A 83 -6.71 -24.64 19.36
C GLU A 83 -6.16 -24.47 20.80
N SER A 84 -7.07 -24.60 21.76
CA SER A 84 -6.77 -24.61 23.18
C SER A 84 -5.81 -25.75 23.55
N GLY A 85 -4.97 -25.56 24.57
CA GLY A 85 -4.11 -26.61 25.11
C GLY A 85 -2.98 -27.13 24.20
N LEU A 86 -2.83 -26.65 22.95
CA LEU A 86 -1.76 -27.08 22.03
C LEU A 86 -0.34 -26.66 22.47
N GLY A 87 -0.22 -25.71 23.41
CA GLY A 87 1.07 -25.24 23.95
C GLY A 87 1.57 -23.92 23.35
N LYS A 88 0.68 -23.16 22.69
CA LYS A 88 0.91 -21.83 22.10
C LYS A 88 1.85 -20.93 22.92
N SER A 89 1.40 -20.51 24.09
CA SER A 89 2.13 -19.61 25.00
C SER A 89 3.43 -20.24 25.57
N THR A 90 3.54 -21.57 25.60
CA THR A 90 4.82 -22.25 25.93
C THR A 90 5.83 -22.13 24.79
N LEU A 91 5.41 -22.34 23.54
CA LEU A 91 6.30 -22.15 22.38
C LEU A 91 6.80 -20.70 22.30
N VAL A 92 5.94 -19.72 22.61
CA VAL A 92 6.32 -18.30 22.73
C VAL A 92 7.50 -18.12 23.68
N SER A 93 7.38 -18.54 24.95
CA SER A 93 8.50 -18.46 25.92
C SER A 93 9.75 -19.22 25.45
N THR A 94 9.59 -20.37 24.81
CA THR A 94 10.71 -21.16 24.26
C THR A 94 11.40 -20.43 23.09
N LEU A 95 10.67 -19.77 22.21
CA LEU A 95 11.20 -19.14 20.99
C LEU A 95 12.04 -17.90 21.29
N PHE A 96 11.64 -17.13 22.31
CA PHE A 96 12.35 -15.92 22.72
C PHE A 96 13.31 -16.12 23.91
N ASN A 97 13.31 -17.32 24.51
CA ASN A 97 14.12 -17.68 25.69
C ASN A 97 13.94 -16.68 26.85
N LEU A 98 12.70 -16.23 27.03
CA LEU A 98 12.29 -15.25 28.03
C LEU A 98 11.09 -15.78 28.79
N ASP A 99 11.12 -15.64 30.12
CA ASP A 99 9.97 -15.85 30.98
C ASP A 99 9.02 -14.62 30.90
N MET A 100 8.47 -14.42 29.69
CA MET A 100 7.56 -13.31 29.35
C MET A 100 6.25 -13.36 30.16
N TYR A 101 5.92 -14.51 30.73
CA TYR A 101 4.80 -14.71 31.64
C TYR A 101 5.34 -14.83 33.07
N PRO A 102 4.67 -14.21 34.07
CA PRO A 102 5.13 -14.27 35.45
C PRO A 102 5.20 -15.71 35.96
N ASP A 103 6.17 -15.96 36.83
CA ASP A 103 6.51 -17.25 37.40
C ASP A 103 5.27 -18.06 37.80
N LYS A 104 5.15 -19.27 37.26
CA LYS A 104 4.00 -20.16 37.52
C LYS A 104 4.10 -20.67 38.96
N VAL A 105 3.51 -19.91 39.90
CA VAL A 105 3.39 -20.26 41.33
C VAL A 105 3.15 -21.76 41.46
N PRO A 106 4.03 -22.52 42.15
CA PRO A 106 4.12 -23.97 42.02
C PRO A 106 2.78 -24.61 42.33
N ARG A 107 2.13 -25.13 41.28
CA ARG A 107 0.73 -25.53 41.33
C ARG A 107 0.56 -26.85 42.07
N GLN A 108 -0.58 -26.98 42.75
CA GLN A 108 -1.01 -28.29 43.23
C GLN A 108 -1.25 -29.22 42.04
N PRO A 109 -0.85 -30.51 42.11
CA PRO A 109 -1.08 -31.46 41.04
C PRO A 109 -2.57 -31.53 40.64
N GLY A 110 -2.87 -31.24 39.37
CA GLY A 110 -4.23 -31.22 38.82
C GLY A 110 -4.79 -29.84 38.45
N ALA A 111 -4.11 -28.73 38.78
CA ALA A 111 -4.54 -27.41 38.33
C ALA A 111 -4.13 -27.13 36.87
N GLU A 112 -5.12 -27.01 35.97
CA GLU A 112 -4.92 -26.60 34.57
C GLU A 112 -4.16 -25.25 34.47
N PRO A 113 -3.41 -25.00 33.39
CA PRO A 113 -2.91 -23.66 33.09
C PRO A 113 -4.08 -22.67 32.91
N PRO A 114 -3.92 -21.39 33.30
CA PRO A 114 -4.89 -20.37 32.94
C PRO A 114 -4.98 -20.32 31.42
N LYS A 115 -6.20 -20.48 30.90
CA LYS A 115 -6.46 -20.40 29.47
C LYS A 115 -6.45 -18.93 29.06
N THR A 116 -5.75 -18.59 27.98
CA THR A 116 -5.80 -17.26 27.35
C THR A 116 -7.25 -17.00 26.94
N VAL A 117 -7.93 -16.03 27.59
CA VAL A 117 -9.35 -15.71 27.35
C VAL A 117 -9.51 -14.60 26.31
N ASP A 118 -8.66 -13.59 26.40
CA ASP A 118 -8.62 -12.42 25.52
C ASP A 118 -7.31 -12.42 24.71
N ILE A 119 -7.28 -11.72 23.58
CA ILE A 119 -6.04 -11.56 22.79
C ILE A 119 -5.05 -10.72 23.61
N GLN A 120 -3.86 -11.26 23.86
CA GLN A 120 -2.80 -10.58 24.63
C GLN A 120 -1.60 -10.31 23.73
N THR A 121 -1.19 -9.04 23.69
CA THR A 121 0.04 -8.62 23.01
C THR A 121 1.14 -8.51 24.06
N VAL A 122 2.27 -9.19 23.83
CA VAL A 122 3.40 -9.35 24.75
C VAL A 122 4.66 -8.91 24.03
N GLU A 123 5.25 -7.81 24.48
CA GLU A 123 6.42 -7.19 23.85
C GLU A 123 7.73 -7.66 24.49
N ALA A 124 8.78 -7.82 23.69
CA ALA A 124 10.13 -8.07 24.15
C ALA A 124 11.17 -7.40 23.24
N ASP A 125 12.10 -6.66 23.85
CA ASP A 125 13.28 -6.14 23.17
C ASP A 125 14.41 -7.17 23.19
N LEU A 126 14.76 -7.69 22.02
CA LEU A 126 15.89 -8.60 21.79
C LEU A 126 17.09 -7.80 21.25
N GLU A 127 18.30 -8.05 21.74
CA GLU A 127 19.53 -7.43 21.21
C GLU A 127 20.55 -8.51 20.81
N GLU A 128 20.78 -8.68 19.50
CA GLU A 128 21.75 -9.63 18.90
C GLU A 128 22.75 -8.79 18.06
N ASP A 129 24.06 -8.95 18.29
CA ASP A 129 25.16 -8.21 17.64
C ASP A 129 24.95 -6.68 17.45
N ARG A 130 24.42 -6.01 18.49
CA ARG A 130 24.12 -4.57 18.55
C ARG A 130 22.94 -4.12 17.66
N VAL A 131 22.22 -5.05 17.05
CA VAL A 131 20.92 -4.80 16.43
C VAL A 131 19.84 -5.01 17.49
N ARG A 132 18.89 -4.09 17.58
CA ARG A 132 17.69 -4.25 18.43
C ARG A 132 16.51 -4.70 17.58
N LEU A 133 15.87 -5.76 18.03
CA LEU A 133 14.62 -6.28 17.50
C LEU A 133 13.54 -6.09 18.58
N HIS A 134 12.67 -5.11 18.37
CA HIS A 134 11.44 -4.98 19.15
C HIS A 134 10.42 -5.98 18.59
N LEU A 135 10.10 -7.00 19.38
CA LEU A 135 9.23 -8.08 18.97
C LEU A 135 7.91 -8.01 19.74
N SER A 136 6.79 -7.97 19.01
CA SER A 136 5.44 -8.01 19.56
C SER A 136 4.81 -9.38 19.29
N VAL A 137 4.48 -10.13 20.35
CA VAL A 137 3.89 -11.47 20.25
C VAL A 137 2.42 -11.42 20.62
N ILE A 138 1.55 -11.87 19.73
CA ILE A 138 0.10 -11.78 19.89
C ILE A 138 -0.43 -13.21 20.17
N ASP A 139 -0.58 -13.58 21.45
CA ASP A 139 -1.21 -14.86 21.82
C ASP A 139 -2.73 -14.73 21.73
N THR A 140 -3.35 -15.63 20.96
CA THR A 140 -4.80 -15.63 20.73
C THR A 140 -5.50 -16.68 21.59
N PRO A 141 -6.73 -16.42 22.06
CA PRO A 141 -7.49 -17.41 22.81
C PRO A 141 -7.70 -18.69 21.99
N GLY A 142 -7.71 -19.83 22.67
CA GLY A 142 -7.91 -21.12 22.01
C GLY A 142 -9.33 -21.28 21.48
N PHE A 143 -9.48 -21.38 20.17
CA PHE A 143 -10.73 -21.89 19.58
C PHE A 143 -10.80 -23.43 19.69
N GLY A 144 -11.95 -24.00 19.33
CA GLY A 144 -12.19 -25.46 19.42
C GLY A 144 -12.91 -25.89 20.71
N ASP A 145 -12.72 -25.16 21.82
CA ASP A 145 -13.28 -25.51 23.14
C ASP A 145 -14.81 -25.46 23.23
N PHE A 146 -15.50 -24.82 22.28
CA PHE A 146 -16.96 -24.69 22.27
C PHE A 146 -17.65 -25.78 21.44
N VAL A 147 -18.91 -26.11 21.78
CA VAL A 147 -19.74 -27.06 21.02
C VAL A 147 -20.10 -26.54 19.62
N ASN A 148 -20.07 -25.23 19.41
CA ASN A 148 -20.23 -24.57 18.11
C ASN A 148 -19.05 -23.63 17.87
N ASN A 149 -18.25 -23.90 16.84
CA ASN A 149 -17.07 -23.12 16.46
C ASN A 149 -17.24 -22.37 15.12
N ASN A 150 -18.47 -22.21 14.62
CA ASN A 150 -18.77 -21.67 13.29
C ASN A 150 -18.41 -20.18 13.09
N ASP A 151 -17.85 -19.51 14.10
CA ASP A 151 -17.48 -18.10 14.09
C ASP A 151 -16.15 -17.81 14.82
N SER A 152 -15.45 -18.83 15.33
CA SER A 152 -14.33 -18.66 16.27
C SER A 152 -13.09 -17.97 15.68
N TRP A 153 -13.02 -17.81 14.36
CA TRP A 153 -11.98 -17.03 13.67
C TRP A 153 -12.26 -15.52 13.61
N LYS A 154 -13.51 -15.06 13.86
CA LYS A 154 -13.87 -13.64 13.78
C LYS A 154 -12.96 -12.74 14.61
N PRO A 155 -12.80 -12.92 15.94
CA PRO A 155 -11.95 -12.02 16.74
C PRO A 155 -10.48 -11.98 16.29
N ILE A 156 -9.96 -13.06 15.67
CA ILE A 156 -8.60 -13.10 15.13
C ILE A 156 -8.50 -12.23 13.87
N ILE A 157 -9.48 -12.33 12.96
CA ILE A 157 -9.55 -11.50 11.75
C ILE A 157 -9.82 -10.04 12.09
N ASP A 158 -10.70 -9.79 13.07
CA ASP A 158 -11.09 -8.44 13.48
C ASP A 158 -9.90 -7.70 14.15
N ASP A 159 -9.04 -8.38 14.91
CA ASP A 159 -7.77 -7.82 15.43
C ASP A 159 -6.76 -7.51 14.31
N ILE A 160 -6.61 -8.40 13.32
CA ILE A 160 -5.76 -8.17 12.13
C ILE A 160 -6.25 -6.94 11.34
N ASP A 161 -7.56 -6.85 11.09
CA ASP A 161 -8.19 -5.74 10.39
C ASP A 161 -8.08 -4.42 11.18
N GLN A 162 -8.25 -4.47 12.50
CA GLN A 162 -8.05 -3.32 13.39
C GLN A 162 -6.60 -2.81 13.34
N ARG A 163 -5.60 -3.71 13.28
CA ARG A 163 -4.18 -3.33 13.12
C ARG A 163 -3.91 -2.70 11.75
N PHE A 164 -4.49 -3.22 10.67
CA PHE A 164 -4.39 -2.60 9.35
C PHE A 164 -5.11 -1.25 9.27
N ASP A 165 -6.29 -1.09 9.89
CA ASP A 165 -7.01 0.17 9.97
C ASP A 165 -6.26 1.23 10.79
N ALA A 166 -5.67 0.84 11.93
CA ALA A 166 -4.84 1.74 12.74
C ALA A 166 -3.60 2.24 11.97
N TYR A 167 -2.95 1.34 11.21
CA TYR A 167 -1.84 1.71 10.34
C TYR A 167 -2.31 2.63 9.19
N LEU A 168 -3.43 2.33 8.54
CA LEU A 168 -4.02 3.15 7.48
C LEU A 168 -4.46 4.54 7.99
N GLU A 169 -4.99 4.64 9.22
CA GLU A 169 -5.28 5.93 9.85
C GLU A 169 -3.97 6.70 10.10
N SER A 170 -2.91 6.02 10.56
CA SER A 170 -1.59 6.64 10.75
C SER A 170 -1.00 7.17 9.44
N GLU A 171 -1.15 6.44 8.33
CA GLU A 171 -0.72 6.84 7.00
C GLU A 171 -1.44 8.11 6.53
N ASN A 172 -2.74 8.22 6.84
CA ASN A 172 -3.59 9.35 6.44
C ASN A 172 -3.44 10.60 7.33
N LYS A 173 -2.72 10.54 8.45
CA LYS A 173 -2.49 11.72 9.31
C LYS A 173 -1.66 12.77 8.57
N VAL A 174 -2.15 14.01 8.53
CA VAL A 174 -1.58 15.13 7.75
C VAL A 174 -0.17 15.52 8.23
N GLN A 175 0.08 15.40 9.53
CA GLN A 175 1.38 15.72 10.16
C GLN A 175 2.23 14.45 10.26
N ARG A 176 2.78 14.04 9.12
CA ARG A 176 3.62 12.83 9.00
C ARG A 176 5.02 13.06 9.58
N ASN A 177 5.20 12.73 10.86
CA ASN A 177 6.53 12.52 11.43
C ASN A 177 7.16 11.28 10.75
N ALA A 178 8.05 11.49 9.78
CA ALA A 178 8.53 10.46 8.84
C ALA A 178 9.45 9.35 9.41
N GLY A 179 9.45 9.15 10.73
CA GLY A 179 10.08 8.01 11.42
C GLY A 179 9.22 7.41 12.54
N ASP A 180 8.02 7.95 12.75
CA ASP A 180 7.17 7.85 13.96
C ASP A 180 5.87 7.05 13.69
N VAL A 181 5.78 6.43 12.50
CA VAL A 181 4.74 5.45 12.18
C VAL A 181 5.20 4.11 12.74
N GLU A 182 4.59 3.73 13.86
CA GLU A 182 4.74 2.42 14.49
C GLU A 182 4.07 1.36 13.62
N ASP A 183 4.81 0.30 13.27
CA ASP A 183 4.27 -0.79 12.47
C ASP A 183 3.68 -1.86 13.40
N ASN A 184 2.35 -1.79 13.59
CA ASN A 184 1.59 -2.68 14.47
C ASN A 184 0.89 -3.83 13.69
N ARG A 185 1.18 -3.97 12.39
CA ARG A 185 0.59 -4.97 11.48
C ARG A 185 1.17 -6.36 11.74
N VAL A 186 0.39 -7.42 11.60
CA VAL A 186 0.88 -8.80 11.83
C VAL A 186 1.73 -9.27 10.65
N HIS A 187 3.03 -9.52 10.87
CA HIS A 187 3.95 -9.95 9.81
C HIS A 187 3.92 -11.46 9.55
N ALA A 188 3.63 -12.25 10.59
CA ALA A 188 3.59 -13.71 10.54
C ALA A 188 2.49 -14.27 11.44
N CYS A 189 1.76 -15.28 10.97
CA CYS A 189 0.78 -16.05 11.72
C CYS A 189 1.25 -17.50 11.86
N VAL A 190 1.73 -17.87 13.05
CA VAL A 190 2.12 -19.24 13.37
C VAL A 190 0.86 -20.03 13.73
N TYR A 191 0.47 -20.98 12.88
CA TYR A 191 -0.77 -21.72 12.99
C TYR A 191 -0.53 -23.14 13.54
N PHE A 192 -1.00 -23.40 14.76
CA PHE A 192 -0.80 -24.65 15.49
C PHE A 192 -1.87 -25.68 15.10
N ILE A 193 -1.44 -26.73 14.41
CA ILE A 193 -2.24 -27.90 14.03
C ILE A 193 -2.14 -28.95 15.16
N GLN A 194 -3.26 -29.58 15.55
CA GLN A 194 -3.22 -30.68 16.51
C GLN A 194 -2.53 -31.92 15.90
N PRO A 195 -1.62 -32.60 16.62
CA PRO A 195 -1.05 -33.87 16.19
C PRO A 195 -2.11 -34.98 16.27
N THR A 196 -2.84 -35.21 15.17
CA THR A 196 -3.87 -36.26 15.07
C THR A 196 -3.37 -37.49 14.31
N GLY A 197 -2.26 -37.39 13.58
CA GLY A 197 -1.76 -38.46 12.71
C GLY A 197 -2.71 -38.79 11.54
N HIS A 198 -3.67 -37.91 11.23
CA HIS A 198 -4.73 -38.14 10.22
C HIS A 198 -4.67 -37.11 9.09
N SER A 199 -5.61 -36.18 9.02
CA SER A 199 -5.71 -35.06 8.06
C SER A 199 -5.87 -33.73 8.82
N LEU A 200 -5.90 -32.60 8.11
CA LEU A 200 -6.36 -31.34 8.71
C LEU A 200 -7.82 -31.48 9.19
N LYS A 201 -8.19 -30.77 10.28
CA LYS A 201 -9.59 -30.71 10.71
C LYS A 201 -10.39 -29.82 9.74
N PRO A 202 -11.69 -30.08 9.56
CA PRO A 202 -12.58 -29.16 8.84
C PRO A 202 -12.59 -27.75 9.45
N LEU A 203 -12.41 -27.62 10.77
CA LEU A 203 -12.27 -26.32 11.44
C LEU A 203 -10.98 -25.60 11.00
N ASP A 204 -9.83 -26.29 11.04
CA ASP A 204 -8.56 -25.72 10.59
C ASP A 204 -8.62 -25.23 9.15
N ILE A 205 -9.18 -26.05 8.25
CA ILE A 205 -9.35 -25.69 6.83
C ILE A 205 -10.15 -24.39 6.68
N VAL A 206 -11.22 -24.20 7.47
CA VAL A 206 -12.03 -22.97 7.40
C VAL A 206 -11.28 -21.76 7.97
N VAL A 207 -10.55 -21.90 9.09
CA VAL A 207 -9.76 -20.81 9.69
C VAL A 207 -8.62 -20.41 8.76
N MET A 208 -7.83 -21.38 8.28
CA MET A 208 -6.71 -21.16 7.36
C MET A 208 -7.18 -20.50 6.04
N LYS A 209 -8.32 -20.93 5.47
CA LYS A 209 -8.96 -20.30 4.29
C LYS A 209 -9.40 -18.85 4.49
N LYS A 210 -9.45 -18.35 5.72
CA LYS A 210 -9.74 -16.94 6.02
C LYS A 210 -8.49 -16.15 6.35
N LEU A 211 -7.48 -16.76 6.98
CA LEU A 211 -6.25 -16.08 7.39
C LEU A 211 -5.26 -15.86 6.24
N HIS A 212 -5.11 -16.79 5.28
CA HIS A 212 -4.03 -16.69 4.27
C HIS A 212 -4.07 -15.43 3.41
N LYS A 213 -5.25 -14.83 3.24
CA LYS A 213 -5.44 -13.59 2.45
C LYS A 213 -5.05 -12.32 3.19
N LYS A 214 -4.75 -12.41 4.49
CA LYS A 214 -4.50 -11.27 5.38
C LYS A 214 -3.15 -11.33 6.11
N VAL A 215 -2.65 -12.52 6.42
CA VAL A 215 -1.36 -12.71 7.11
C VAL A 215 -0.58 -13.88 6.49
N ASN A 216 0.75 -13.76 6.45
CA ASN A 216 1.65 -14.85 6.08
C ASN A 216 1.45 -16.05 7.02
N LEU A 217 0.87 -17.13 6.49
CA LEU A 217 0.44 -18.30 7.25
C LEU A 217 1.57 -19.36 7.31
N ILE A 218 2.07 -19.64 8.51
CA ILE A 218 3.13 -20.63 8.76
C ILE A 218 2.52 -21.79 9.55
N PRO A 219 2.23 -22.95 8.90
CA PRO A 219 1.63 -24.10 9.58
C PRO A 219 2.68 -24.87 10.40
N VAL A 220 2.30 -25.23 11.63
CA VAL A 220 3.17 -25.87 12.63
C VAL A 220 2.41 -27.01 13.30
N ILE A 221 2.98 -28.21 13.32
CA ILE A 221 2.45 -29.35 14.08
C ILE A 221 2.86 -29.16 15.54
N ALA A 222 1.86 -28.95 16.41
CA ALA A 222 2.07 -28.80 17.84
C ALA A 222 2.40 -30.14 18.51
N LYS A 223 3.18 -30.12 19.60
CA LYS A 223 3.51 -31.32 20.40
C LYS A 223 3.95 -32.51 19.55
N ALA A 224 4.94 -32.30 18.68
CA ALA A 224 5.49 -33.34 17.83
C ALA A 224 5.96 -34.58 18.61
N ASP A 225 6.32 -34.40 19.89
CA ASP A 225 6.64 -35.44 20.87
C ASP A 225 5.49 -36.39 21.24
N THR A 226 4.34 -36.29 20.56
CA THR A 226 3.21 -37.25 20.67
C THR A 226 3.09 -38.20 19.47
N LEU A 227 3.93 -38.04 18.44
CA LEU A 227 3.96 -38.86 17.23
C LEU A 227 5.35 -39.48 17.02
N THR A 228 5.41 -40.62 16.34
CA THR A 228 6.68 -41.17 15.84
C THR A 228 7.15 -40.45 14.57
N GLU A 229 8.42 -40.58 14.21
CA GLU A 229 9.01 -39.94 13.02
C GLU A 229 8.28 -40.35 11.71
N GLU A 230 7.97 -41.64 11.54
CA GLU A 230 7.19 -42.16 10.41
C GLU A 230 5.78 -41.54 10.36
N GLU A 231 5.12 -41.36 11.51
CA GLU A 231 3.81 -40.71 11.61
C GLU A 231 3.88 -39.22 11.32
N VAL A 232 4.94 -38.53 11.76
CA VAL A 232 5.19 -37.12 11.44
C VAL A 232 5.35 -36.94 9.94
N GLU A 233 6.19 -37.73 9.25
CA GLU A 233 6.30 -37.63 7.79
C GLU A 233 4.98 -37.96 7.07
N ALA A 234 4.24 -38.98 7.53
CA ALA A 234 2.95 -39.34 6.96
C ALA A 234 1.91 -38.21 7.15
N PHE A 235 1.95 -37.52 8.30
CA PHE A 235 1.05 -36.42 8.61
C PHE A 235 1.43 -35.13 7.87
N LYS A 236 2.74 -34.79 7.77
CA LYS A 236 3.24 -33.67 6.96
C LYS A 236 2.77 -33.78 5.49
N ARG A 237 2.95 -34.96 4.88
CA ARG A 237 2.50 -35.24 3.50
C ARG A 237 1.00 -34.97 3.34
N ARG A 238 0.15 -35.52 4.22
CA ARG A 238 -1.31 -35.33 4.15
C ARG A 238 -1.74 -33.89 4.39
N ILE A 239 -1.12 -33.17 5.33
CA ILE A 239 -1.38 -31.73 5.54
C ILE A 239 -1.03 -30.94 4.27
N HIS A 240 0.08 -31.27 3.61
CA HIS A 240 0.52 -30.61 2.39
C HIS A 240 -0.40 -30.90 1.19
N ASP A 241 -0.91 -32.14 1.08
CA ASP A 241 -1.94 -32.52 0.10
C ASP A 241 -3.28 -31.83 0.38
N ASP A 242 -3.71 -31.75 1.64
CA ASP A 242 -4.92 -31.01 2.07
C ASP A 242 -4.80 -29.52 1.72
N ILE A 243 -3.67 -28.86 2.04
CA ILE A 243 -3.40 -27.45 1.74
C ILE A 243 -3.49 -27.19 0.23
N LYS A 244 -2.87 -28.05 -0.58
CA LYS A 244 -2.90 -27.96 -2.05
C LYS A 244 -4.31 -28.16 -2.61
N TYR A 245 -5.02 -29.19 -2.17
CA TYR A 245 -6.40 -29.47 -2.60
C TYR A 245 -7.37 -28.34 -2.21
N GLN A 246 -7.18 -27.75 -1.04
CA GLN A 246 -8.02 -26.68 -0.51
C GLN A 246 -7.65 -25.28 -1.05
N GLN A 247 -6.56 -25.15 -1.82
CA GLN A 247 -6.02 -23.89 -2.35
C GLN A 247 -5.73 -22.85 -1.25
N ILE A 248 -5.08 -23.29 -0.18
CA ILE A 248 -4.63 -22.41 0.91
C ILE A 248 -3.20 -21.95 0.59
N GLU A 249 -3.00 -20.63 0.49
CA GLU A 249 -1.66 -20.05 0.30
C GLU A 249 -0.92 -20.05 1.64
N ILE A 250 0.23 -20.71 1.72
CA ILE A 250 1.13 -20.58 2.88
C ILE A 250 2.16 -19.48 2.62
N PHE A 251 2.92 -19.11 3.66
CA PHE A 251 4.15 -18.37 3.44
C PHE A 251 5.15 -19.27 2.70
N GLU A 252 5.66 -18.77 1.59
CA GLU A 252 6.77 -19.33 0.83
C GLU A 252 7.71 -18.15 0.53
N PRO A 253 9.04 -18.31 0.67
CA PRO A 253 10.00 -17.26 0.33
C PRO A 253 9.92 -16.91 -1.15
N PRO A 254 10.03 -15.62 -1.53
CA PRO A 254 10.37 -15.26 -2.89
C PRO A 254 11.73 -15.88 -3.26
N ARG A 255 11.82 -16.46 -4.46
CA ARG A 255 13.10 -16.81 -5.08
C ARG A 255 13.50 -15.65 -5.98
N TYR A 256 14.67 -15.07 -5.79
CA TYR A 256 15.17 -14.01 -6.65
C TYR A 256 16.18 -14.59 -7.66
N ASP A 257 16.15 -14.13 -8.90
CA ASP A 257 17.05 -14.59 -9.99
C ASP A 257 18.54 -14.27 -9.74
N ASN A 258 18.88 -13.64 -8.61
CA ASN A 258 20.23 -13.24 -8.22
C ASN A 258 20.68 -13.85 -6.87
N ASP A 259 19.90 -14.77 -6.29
CA ASP A 259 20.27 -15.45 -5.05
C ASP A 259 21.45 -16.42 -5.27
N ASP A 260 22.41 -16.43 -4.34
CA ASP A 260 23.51 -17.40 -4.34
C ASP A 260 22.98 -18.84 -4.13
N GLU A 261 23.63 -19.84 -4.73
CA GLU A 261 23.22 -21.26 -4.66
C GLU A 261 23.10 -21.77 -3.21
N GLU A 262 23.88 -21.22 -2.28
CA GLU A 262 23.85 -21.50 -0.84
C GLU A 262 22.53 -21.02 -0.20
N THR A 263 22.11 -19.78 -0.49
CA THR A 263 20.83 -19.20 -0.03
C THR A 263 19.63 -19.96 -0.57
N VAL A 264 19.68 -20.36 -1.85
CA VAL A 264 18.62 -21.18 -2.47
C VAL A 264 18.53 -22.55 -1.79
N ALA A 265 19.67 -23.17 -1.46
CA ALA A 265 19.70 -24.46 -0.76
C ALA A 265 19.17 -24.37 0.68
N GLU A 266 19.54 -23.34 1.46
CA GLU A 266 18.95 -23.12 2.80
C GLU A 266 17.43 -22.93 2.72
N ASN A 267 16.95 -22.14 1.76
CA ASN A 267 15.53 -21.87 1.61
C ASN A 267 14.75 -23.12 1.17
N GLU A 268 15.32 -23.98 0.30
CA GLU A 268 14.71 -25.28 -0.01
C GLU A 268 14.75 -26.27 1.16
N GLU A 269 15.81 -26.29 1.97
CA GLU A 269 15.87 -27.14 3.18
C GLU A 269 14.79 -26.73 4.19
N ILE A 270 14.69 -25.44 4.51
CA ILE A 270 13.69 -24.89 5.45
C ILE A 270 12.27 -25.20 4.95
N MET A 271 12.00 -24.97 3.66
CA MET A 271 10.68 -25.23 3.08
C MET A 271 10.33 -26.72 3.00
N SER A 272 11.31 -27.62 2.83
CA SER A 272 11.09 -29.07 2.88
C SER A 272 10.56 -29.56 4.23
N LYS A 273 10.85 -28.83 5.32
CA LYS A 273 10.38 -29.17 6.68
C LYS A 273 8.96 -28.67 6.97
N VAL A 274 8.34 -27.83 6.14
CA VAL A 274 6.99 -27.27 6.37
C VAL A 274 5.89 -28.32 6.13
N PRO A 275 4.93 -28.54 7.05
CA PRO A 275 4.73 -27.86 8.32
C PRO A 275 5.71 -28.33 9.41
N PHE A 276 6.32 -27.38 10.12
CA PHE A 276 7.34 -27.65 11.13
C PHE A 276 6.77 -28.48 12.29
N ALA A 277 7.45 -29.57 12.68
CA ALA A 277 7.07 -30.39 13.82
C ALA A 277 7.83 -29.90 15.06
N VAL A 278 7.14 -29.29 16.04
CA VAL A 278 7.80 -28.60 17.17
C VAL A 278 7.39 -29.11 18.55
N VAL A 279 8.33 -28.99 19.48
CA VAL A 279 8.15 -29.24 20.91
C VAL A 279 8.52 -27.97 21.67
N GLY A 280 7.64 -27.48 22.54
CA GLY A 280 7.90 -26.31 23.39
C GLY A 280 8.23 -26.71 24.82
N SER A 281 9.33 -26.20 25.37
CA SER A 281 9.65 -26.31 26.80
C SER A 281 10.34 -25.05 27.32
N THR A 282 9.99 -24.65 28.54
CA THR A 282 10.70 -23.63 29.33
C THR A 282 11.61 -24.26 30.38
N GLU A 283 11.52 -25.58 30.59
CA GLU A 283 12.25 -26.28 31.64
C GLU A 283 13.63 -26.71 31.14
N THR A 284 14.65 -26.48 31.98
CA THR A 284 16.01 -26.97 31.75
C THR A 284 16.18 -28.36 32.36
N VAL A 285 16.55 -29.30 31.52
CA VAL A 285 16.70 -30.73 31.84
C VAL A 285 18.15 -31.14 31.68
N LYS A 286 18.56 -32.18 32.42
CA LYS A 286 19.90 -32.76 32.31
C LYS A 286 19.87 -33.99 31.41
N THR A 287 20.56 -33.90 30.27
CA THR A 287 20.82 -35.03 29.38
C THR A 287 21.70 -36.06 30.10
N ALA A 288 21.71 -37.31 29.64
CA ALA A 288 22.56 -38.37 30.21
C ALA A 288 24.05 -37.98 30.27
N ASP A 289 24.51 -37.17 29.31
CA ASP A 289 25.88 -36.62 29.23
C ASP A 289 26.16 -35.49 30.26
N GLY A 290 25.23 -35.19 31.16
CA GLY A 290 25.37 -34.16 32.20
C GLY A 290 25.21 -32.72 31.71
N ARG A 291 25.02 -32.49 30.41
CA ARG A 291 24.68 -31.19 29.82
C ARG A 291 23.32 -30.71 30.35
N GLN A 292 23.16 -29.40 30.51
CA GLN A 292 21.86 -28.77 30.77
C GLN A 292 21.36 -28.16 29.45
N VAL A 293 20.17 -28.58 29.03
CA VAL A 293 19.54 -28.20 27.76
C VAL A 293 18.07 -27.87 28.02
N ARG A 294 17.43 -27.12 27.11
CA ARG A 294 15.98 -26.86 27.18
C ARG A 294 15.25 -28.05 26.59
N GLY A 295 14.30 -28.63 27.31
CA GLY A 295 13.74 -29.92 26.92
C GLY A 295 12.62 -30.44 27.80
N ARG A 296 12.13 -31.63 27.47
CA ARG A 296 11.12 -32.36 28.24
C ARG A 296 11.71 -33.67 28.74
N SER A 297 11.57 -33.94 30.03
CA SER A 297 11.99 -35.20 30.64
C SER A 297 10.81 -36.18 30.70
N TYR A 298 11.00 -37.36 30.12
CA TYR A 298 10.03 -38.46 30.13
C TYR A 298 10.63 -39.70 30.80
N PRO A 299 9.80 -40.65 31.31
CA PRO A 299 10.29 -41.90 31.90
C PRO A 299 11.17 -42.76 30.98
N TRP A 300 11.12 -42.53 29.67
CA TRP A 300 11.86 -43.26 28.64
C TRP A 300 13.03 -42.48 28.01
N GLY A 301 13.20 -41.18 28.31
CA GLY A 301 14.23 -40.36 27.68
C GLY A 301 14.03 -38.85 27.88
N VAL A 302 14.93 -38.05 27.31
CA VAL A 302 14.87 -36.59 27.36
C VAL A 302 14.81 -36.05 25.93
N ILE A 303 13.78 -35.25 25.62
CA ILE A 303 13.62 -34.59 24.32
C ILE A 303 14.21 -33.20 24.43
N GLU A 304 15.32 -32.97 23.72
CA GLU A 304 16.01 -31.68 23.65
C GLU A 304 15.34 -30.82 22.56
N VAL A 305 14.94 -29.59 22.89
CA VAL A 305 14.18 -28.72 21.97
C VAL A 305 15.07 -27.94 21.00
N ASP A 306 16.30 -27.62 21.40
CA ASP A 306 17.29 -26.95 20.56
C ASP A 306 18.09 -27.93 19.66
N ASN A 307 17.57 -29.14 19.42
CA ASN A 307 18.22 -30.21 18.67
C ASN A 307 17.36 -30.58 17.43
N GLU A 308 17.96 -30.49 16.24
CA GLU A 308 17.27 -30.69 14.96
C GLU A 308 16.84 -32.14 14.70
N ASP A 309 17.54 -33.11 15.30
CA ASP A 309 17.19 -34.55 15.23
C ASP A 309 15.91 -34.86 16.05
N HIS A 310 15.54 -33.99 16.99
CA HIS A 310 14.37 -34.18 17.86
C HIS A 310 13.15 -33.36 17.42
N CYS A 311 13.32 -32.15 16.89
CA CYS A 311 12.23 -31.35 16.33
C CYS A 311 12.71 -30.21 15.41
N ASP A 312 11.84 -29.78 14.48
CA ASP A 312 12.15 -28.69 13.53
C ASP A 312 12.10 -27.29 14.17
N PHE A 313 12.13 -27.17 15.51
CA PHE A 313 12.01 -25.90 16.22
C PHE A 313 13.14 -24.92 15.86
N VAL A 314 14.37 -25.43 15.66
CA VAL A 314 15.51 -24.61 15.22
C VAL A 314 15.25 -23.99 13.84
N LYS A 315 14.70 -24.75 12.89
CA LYS A 315 14.34 -24.25 11.55
C LYS A 315 13.21 -23.24 11.58
N LEU A 316 12.17 -23.46 12.42
CA LEU A 316 11.10 -22.47 12.64
C LEU A 316 11.66 -21.15 13.20
N ARG A 317 12.60 -21.23 14.15
CA ARG A 317 13.29 -20.07 14.73
C ARG A 317 14.20 -19.37 13.70
N GLN A 318 14.89 -20.11 12.84
CA GLN A 318 15.71 -19.57 11.75
C GLN A 318 14.85 -18.76 10.77
N LEU A 319 13.71 -19.32 10.32
CA LEU A 319 12.76 -18.62 9.47
C LEU A 319 12.21 -17.35 10.13
N LEU A 320 11.69 -17.44 11.37
CA LEU A 320 10.99 -16.32 12.01
C LEU A 320 11.89 -15.17 12.48
N ILE A 321 13.14 -15.45 12.88
CA ILE A 321 14.04 -14.43 13.48
C ILE A 321 15.25 -14.11 12.60
N ARG A 322 15.85 -15.10 11.92
CA ARG A 322 17.18 -14.94 11.31
C ARG A 322 17.15 -14.57 9.84
N THR A 323 16.51 -15.40 9.01
CA THR A 323 16.62 -15.26 7.55
C THR A 323 15.42 -14.52 6.94
N HIS A 324 14.18 -14.95 7.22
CA HIS A 324 13.00 -14.48 6.48
C HIS A 324 12.26 -13.28 7.13
N LEU A 325 12.84 -12.64 8.16
CA LEU A 325 12.17 -11.57 8.91
C LEU A 325 11.80 -10.35 8.04
N GLU A 326 12.72 -9.94 7.16
CA GLU A 326 12.47 -8.83 6.23
C GLU A 326 11.45 -9.22 5.15
N GLU A 327 11.54 -10.43 4.59
CA GLU A 327 10.59 -10.93 3.57
C GLU A 327 9.15 -11.03 4.10
N LEU A 328 8.99 -11.52 5.34
CA LEU A 328 7.70 -11.57 6.03
C LEU A 328 7.12 -10.15 6.18
N ARG A 329 7.94 -9.16 6.52
CA ARG A 329 7.53 -7.75 6.59
C ARG A 329 7.23 -7.17 5.20
N GLU A 330 8.06 -7.43 4.19
CA GLU A 330 7.89 -6.91 2.84
C GLU A 330 6.63 -7.49 2.18
N ARG A 331 6.40 -8.80 2.24
CA ARG A 331 5.18 -9.45 1.75
C ARG A 331 3.94 -8.94 2.48
N THR A 332 4.05 -8.62 3.78
CA THR A 332 2.97 -7.98 4.54
C THR A 332 2.70 -6.56 4.06
N ALA A 333 3.73 -5.75 3.81
CA ALA A 333 3.60 -4.37 3.38
C ALA A 333 3.11 -4.25 1.92
N ASN A 334 3.77 -4.93 0.99
CA ASN A 334 3.60 -4.75 -0.46
C ASN A 334 2.43 -5.55 -1.05
N VAL A 335 2.02 -6.66 -0.40
CA VAL A 335 0.94 -7.52 -0.90
C VAL A 335 -0.28 -7.48 0.02
N LEU A 336 -0.13 -7.90 1.28
CA LEU A 336 -1.28 -8.10 2.18
C LEU A 336 -1.94 -6.77 2.58
N TYR A 337 -1.14 -5.79 3.01
CA TYR A 337 -1.62 -4.46 3.36
C TYR A 337 -2.13 -3.66 2.15
N GLU A 338 -1.44 -3.68 1.00
CA GLU A 338 -1.91 -2.95 -0.18
C GLU A 338 -3.20 -3.54 -0.79
N ASN A 339 -3.40 -4.86 -0.72
CA ASN A 339 -4.69 -5.48 -1.06
C ASN A 339 -5.81 -4.96 -0.14
N TYR A 340 -5.58 -4.99 1.19
CA TYR A 340 -6.54 -4.50 2.18
C TYR A 340 -6.85 -3.00 2.03
N ARG A 341 -5.81 -2.18 1.83
CA ARG A 341 -5.89 -0.73 1.58
C ARG A 341 -6.67 -0.42 0.31
N THR A 342 -6.46 -1.18 -0.76
CA THR A 342 -7.22 -1.08 -2.01
C THR A 342 -8.70 -1.45 -1.79
N GLU A 343 -9.00 -2.53 -1.06
CA GLU A 343 -10.37 -2.93 -0.71
C GLU A 343 -11.07 -1.86 0.15
N LYS A 344 -10.42 -1.37 1.22
CA LYS A 344 -10.98 -0.33 2.10
C LYS A 344 -11.21 1.00 1.39
N LEU A 345 -10.26 1.50 0.59
CA LEU A 345 -10.43 2.76 -0.15
C LEU A 345 -11.54 2.64 -1.20
N SER A 346 -11.64 1.51 -1.90
CA SER A 346 -12.73 1.23 -2.84
C SER A 346 -14.09 1.18 -2.13
N GLY A 347 -14.17 0.52 -0.97
CA GLY A 347 -15.38 0.42 -0.14
C GLY A 347 -15.83 1.76 0.44
N LEU A 348 -14.90 2.67 0.71
CA LEU A 348 -15.18 4.07 1.11
C LEU A 348 -15.64 4.96 -0.05
N GLY A 349 -15.75 4.42 -1.28
CA GLY A 349 -16.09 5.19 -2.47
C GLY A 349 -14.96 6.08 -3.00
N ILE A 350 -13.76 5.97 -2.41
CA ILE A 350 -12.56 6.64 -2.89
C ILE A 350 -12.00 5.79 -4.04
N GLN A 351 -12.65 5.89 -5.20
CA GLN A 351 -12.10 5.37 -6.44
C GLN A 351 -10.78 6.12 -6.69
N GLN A 352 -9.65 5.42 -6.54
CA GLN A 352 -8.38 5.91 -7.05
C GLN A 352 -8.49 5.94 -8.58
N ASP A 353 -8.70 7.15 -9.10
CA ASP A 353 -8.87 7.35 -10.54
C ASP A 353 -7.53 7.02 -11.24
N HIS A 354 -7.44 5.82 -11.82
CA HIS A 354 -6.24 5.34 -12.51
C HIS A 354 -5.84 6.23 -13.72
N SER A 355 -6.67 7.21 -14.12
CA SER A 355 -6.27 8.27 -15.04
C SER A 355 -5.15 9.18 -14.48
N VAL A 356 -4.98 9.26 -13.16
CA VAL A 356 -3.97 10.09 -12.48
C VAL A 356 -2.56 9.49 -12.58
N PHE A 357 -2.44 8.16 -12.61
CA PHE A 357 -1.16 7.44 -12.72
C PHE A 357 -0.89 6.81 -14.10
N ARG A 358 -1.83 6.90 -15.05
CA ARG A 358 -1.43 6.83 -16.45
C ARG A 358 -0.56 8.03 -16.78
N GLU A 359 0.59 7.79 -17.40
CA GLU A 359 1.35 8.83 -18.07
C GLU A 359 0.49 9.37 -19.23
N VAL A 360 -0.26 10.46 -18.98
CA VAL A 360 -1.22 11.00 -19.96
C VAL A 360 -0.45 11.64 -21.11
N ASN A 361 -0.27 10.84 -22.16
CA ASN A 361 0.35 11.25 -23.41
C ASN A 361 -0.32 12.56 -23.91
N PRO A 362 0.42 13.68 -24.03
CA PRO A 362 -0.17 15.03 -24.01
C PRO A 362 -1.11 15.34 -25.20
N GLY A 363 -1.07 14.55 -26.27
CA GLY A 363 -2.00 14.66 -27.39
C GLY A 363 -3.46 14.37 -27.00
N MET A 364 -3.73 13.31 -26.22
CA MET A 364 -5.09 12.87 -25.89
C MET A 364 -5.91 13.96 -25.19
N ARG A 365 -5.32 14.61 -24.17
CA ARG A 365 -5.97 15.75 -23.46
C ARG A 365 -6.29 16.91 -24.39
N GLN A 366 -5.41 17.18 -25.37
CA GLN A 366 -5.57 18.28 -26.31
C GLN A 366 -6.63 17.95 -27.39
N GLU A 367 -6.92 16.68 -27.65
CA GLU A 367 -8.03 16.24 -28.49
C GLU A 367 -9.37 16.28 -27.73
N GLU A 368 -9.42 15.84 -26.48
CA GLU A 368 -10.61 15.97 -25.61
C GLU A 368 -11.01 17.44 -25.39
N GLU A 369 -10.04 18.31 -25.10
CA GLU A 369 -10.29 19.74 -24.89
C GLU A 369 -10.78 20.43 -26.19
N ARG A 370 -10.26 20.02 -27.36
CA ARG A 370 -10.76 20.47 -28.66
C ARG A 370 -12.18 19.97 -28.93
N ALA A 371 -12.49 18.70 -28.68
CA ALA A 371 -13.82 18.13 -28.87
C ALA A 371 -14.87 18.80 -27.97
N LEU A 372 -14.52 19.09 -26.71
CA LEU A 372 -15.36 19.86 -25.78
C LEU A 372 -15.56 21.30 -26.26
N HIS A 373 -14.54 21.94 -26.81
CA HIS A 373 -14.65 23.29 -27.38
C HIS A 373 -15.51 23.31 -28.65
N GLU A 374 -15.37 22.33 -29.54
CA GLU A 374 -16.18 22.18 -30.76
C GLU A 374 -17.66 21.93 -30.43
N ALA A 375 -17.96 21.00 -29.50
CA ALA A 375 -19.32 20.77 -29.02
C ALA A 375 -19.94 22.04 -28.41
N ARG A 376 -19.15 22.87 -27.73
CA ARG A 376 -19.58 24.15 -27.17
C ARG A 376 -19.87 25.20 -28.26
N LEU A 377 -19.05 25.25 -29.32
CA LEU A 377 -19.28 26.11 -30.48
C LEU A 377 -20.54 25.70 -31.24
N VAL A 378 -20.73 24.41 -31.52
CA VAL A 378 -21.93 23.89 -32.21
C VAL A 378 -23.20 24.22 -31.43
N LYS A 379 -23.18 24.07 -30.09
CA LYS A 379 -24.32 24.48 -29.24
C LYS A 379 -24.58 25.98 -29.32
N MET A 380 -23.54 26.81 -29.23
CA MET A 380 -23.66 28.27 -29.32
C MET A 380 -24.17 28.73 -30.71
N GLU A 381 -23.82 28.00 -31.78
CA GLU A 381 -24.36 28.25 -33.12
C GLU A 381 -25.85 27.89 -33.22
N GLN A 382 -26.28 26.79 -32.60
CA GLN A 382 -27.70 26.40 -32.50
C GLN A 382 -28.52 27.44 -31.72
N ASP A 383 -28.03 27.89 -30.56
CA ASP A 383 -28.67 28.93 -29.76
C ASP A 383 -28.76 30.26 -30.55
N MET A 384 -27.71 30.65 -31.28
CA MET A 384 -27.72 31.83 -32.16
C MET A 384 -28.73 31.70 -33.31
N LYS A 385 -28.82 30.52 -33.96
CA LYS A 385 -29.79 30.23 -35.02
C LYS A 385 -31.23 30.27 -34.51
N ALA A 386 -31.50 29.76 -33.31
CA ALA A 386 -32.82 29.82 -32.68
C ALA A 386 -33.25 31.27 -32.39
N VAL A 387 -32.37 32.08 -31.78
CA VAL A 387 -32.63 33.51 -31.53
C VAL A 387 -32.83 34.29 -32.84
N PHE A 388 -32.12 33.93 -33.91
CA PHE A 388 -32.32 34.53 -35.23
C PHE A 388 -33.69 34.17 -35.82
N GLN A 389 -34.07 32.89 -35.84
CA GLN A 389 -35.40 32.45 -36.32
C GLN A 389 -36.54 33.10 -35.53
N GLN A 390 -36.42 33.21 -34.20
CA GLN A 390 -37.40 33.90 -33.37
C GLN A 390 -37.59 35.35 -33.82
N LYS A 391 -36.49 36.11 -33.97
CA LYS A 391 -36.51 37.52 -34.44
C LYS A 391 -37.02 37.68 -35.87
N VAL A 392 -36.74 36.73 -36.76
CA VAL A 392 -37.32 36.71 -38.12
C VAL A 392 -38.83 36.55 -38.05
N SER A 393 -39.33 35.54 -37.32
CA SER A 393 -40.79 35.31 -37.20
C SER A 393 -41.52 36.49 -36.55
N GLU A 394 -40.90 37.18 -35.58
CA GLU A 394 -41.46 38.39 -34.97
C GLU A 394 -41.55 39.54 -35.98
N LYS A 395 -40.50 39.74 -36.79
CA LYS A 395 -40.47 40.74 -37.87
C LYS A 395 -41.49 40.43 -38.97
N GLU A 396 -41.64 39.19 -39.38
CA GLU A 396 -42.63 38.75 -40.37
C GLU A 396 -44.06 38.96 -39.85
N GLN A 397 -44.34 38.58 -38.59
CA GLN A 397 -45.63 38.86 -37.96
C GLN A 397 -45.92 40.36 -37.88
N LYS A 398 -44.91 41.18 -37.55
CA LYS A 398 -45.06 42.64 -37.51
C LYS A 398 -45.31 43.23 -38.90
N LEU A 399 -44.61 42.74 -39.92
CA LEU A 399 -44.81 43.13 -41.31
C LEU A 399 -46.25 42.79 -41.76
N LYS A 400 -46.67 41.54 -41.56
CA LYS A 400 -48.02 41.04 -41.91
C LYS A 400 -49.14 41.80 -41.20
N ARG A 401 -48.93 42.25 -39.95
CA ARG A 401 -49.86 43.17 -39.25
C ARG A 401 -49.92 44.54 -39.92
N SER A 402 -48.77 45.11 -40.31
CA SER A 402 -48.74 46.40 -41.02
C SER A 402 -49.33 46.34 -42.43
N GLU A 403 -49.14 45.23 -43.16
CA GLU A 403 -49.78 45.00 -44.46
C GLU A 403 -51.31 44.88 -44.32
N ALA A 404 -51.79 44.17 -43.31
CA ALA A 404 -53.22 44.05 -43.02
C ALA A 404 -53.85 45.41 -42.65
N GLU A 405 -53.17 46.23 -41.85
CA GLU A 405 -53.63 47.58 -41.52
C GLU A 405 -53.62 48.51 -42.75
N LEU A 406 -52.56 48.46 -43.56
CA LEU A 406 -52.45 49.24 -44.81
C LEU A 406 -53.57 48.86 -45.79
N PHE A 407 -53.85 47.56 -45.92
CA PHE A 407 -54.93 47.05 -46.76
C PHE A 407 -56.31 47.46 -46.24
N ALA A 408 -56.53 47.44 -44.92
CA ALA A 408 -57.76 47.92 -44.30
C ALA A 408 -57.99 49.41 -44.57
N ARG A 409 -57.00 50.28 -44.30
CA ARG A 409 -57.07 51.72 -44.61
C ARG A 409 -57.30 51.99 -46.10
N HIS A 410 -56.64 51.24 -46.98
CA HIS A 410 -56.82 51.36 -48.43
C HIS A 410 -58.22 50.93 -48.88
N LYS A 411 -58.81 49.90 -48.26
CA LYS A 411 -60.20 49.50 -48.48
C LYS A 411 -61.16 50.60 -48.01
N GLU A 412 -61.00 51.11 -46.79
CA GLU A 412 -61.84 52.19 -46.25
C GLU A 412 -61.80 53.45 -47.13
N MET A 413 -60.61 53.88 -47.56
CA MET A 413 -60.44 55.01 -48.48
C MET A 413 -61.12 54.75 -49.84
N LYS A 414 -61.02 53.54 -50.37
CA LYS A 414 -61.68 53.14 -51.62
C LYS A 414 -63.21 53.12 -51.48
N ASP A 415 -63.73 52.64 -50.37
CA ASP A 415 -65.17 52.58 -50.08
C ASP A 415 -65.74 54.00 -49.85
N GLN A 416 -64.99 54.90 -49.20
CA GLN A 416 -65.31 56.33 -49.10
C GLN A 416 -65.32 57.02 -50.47
N LEU A 417 -64.31 56.80 -51.31
CA LEU A 417 -64.27 57.34 -52.69
C LEU A 417 -65.42 56.80 -53.56
N GLN A 418 -65.82 55.54 -53.39
CA GLN A 418 -67.01 55.01 -54.04
C GLN A 418 -68.30 55.65 -53.54
N ALA A 419 -68.43 55.89 -52.23
CA ALA A 419 -69.59 56.59 -51.68
C ALA A 419 -69.68 58.01 -52.24
N GLN A 420 -68.58 58.78 -52.23
CA GLN A 420 -68.52 60.11 -52.86
C GLN A 420 -68.86 60.08 -54.35
N LYS A 421 -68.42 59.05 -55.09
CA LYS A 421 -68.77 58.90 -56.52
C LYS A 421 -70.27 58.65 -56.72
N ARG A 422 -70.90 57.79 -55.91
CA ARG A 422 -72.36 57.56 -55.96
C ARG A 422 -73.14 58.82 -55.61
N ASP A 423 -72.71 59.55 -54.58
CA ASP A 423 -73.27 60.84 -54.18
C ASP A 423 -73.23 61.87 -55.32
N LEU A 424 -72.12 61.93 -56.06
CA LEU A 424 -71.94 62.80 -57.22
C LEU A 424 -72.75 62.34 -58.43
N GLU A 425 -72.89 61.02 -58.65
CA GLU A 425 -73.74 60.45 -59.70
C GLU A 425 -75.23 60.70 -59.42
N GLU A 426 -75.68 60.60 -58.17
CA GLU A 426 -77.06 60.93 -57.78
C GLU A 426 -77.33 62.44 -57.88
N LYS A 427 -76.38 63.29 -57.47
CA LYS A 427 -76.45 64.76 -57.66
C LYS A 427 -76.49 65.12 -59.15
N LYS A 428 -75.69 64.44 -60.00
CA LYS A 428 -75.74 64.61 -61.46
C LYS A 428 -77.09 64.17 -62.03
N ALA A 429 -77.62 63.02 -61.62
CA ALA A 429 -78.92 62.53 -62.07
C ALA A 429 -80.07 63.49 -61.68
N LYS A 430 -80.04 64.05 -60.46
CA LYS A 430 -80.99 65.09 -60.02
C LYS A 430 -80.88 66.38 -60.84
N LEU A 431 -79.66 66.80 -61.22
CA LEU A 431 -79.45 67.95 -62.09
C LEU A 431 -79.91 67.70 -63.54
N GLU A 432 -79.67 66.51 -64.09
CA GLU A 432 -80.14 66.11 -65.42
C GLU A 432 -81.68 65.99 -65.46
N ALA A 433 -82.30 65.44 -64.42
CA ALA A 433 -83.77 65.40 -64.27
C ALA A 433 -84.37 66.81 -64.15
N GLY A 434 -83.74 67.71 -63.38
CA GLY A 434 -84.14 69.12 -63.30
C GLY A 434 -84.05 69.83 -64.65
N ARG A 435 -82.95 69.61 -65.39
CA ARG A 435 -82.74 70.18 -66.73
C ARG A 435 -83.76 69.68 -67.76
N MET A 436 -84.15 68.40 -67.71
CA MET A 436 -85.22 67.85 -68.55
C MET A 436 -86.62 68.42 -68.21
N ALA A 437 -86.82 68.98 -67.02
CA ALA A 437 -88.06 69.69 -66.68
C ALA A 437 -88.07 71.15 -67.20
N GLU A 438 -86.90 71.76 -67.41
CA GLU A 438 -86.79 73.17 -67.83
C GLU A 438 -86.92 73.35 -69.35
N GLU A 439 -86.52 72.37 -70.16
CA GLU A 439 -86.65 72.41 -71.64
C GLU A 439 -88.11 72.35 -72.15
N LYS A 440 -89.12 72.20 -71.27
CA LYS A 440 -90.55 72.11 -71.65
C LYS A 440 -91.38 73.38 -71.33
N LYS A 441 -90.84 74.57 -71.55
CA LYS A 441 -91.63 75.83 -71.60
C LYS A 441 -91.25 76.72 -72.80
N PRO A 442 -92.14 76.90 -73.80
CA PRO A 442 -91.85 77.75 -74.96
C PRO A 442 -91.98 79.24 -74.62
N ARG A 443 -90.92 80.02 -74.85
CA ARG A 443 -90.97 81.49 -74.76
C ARG A 443 -91.51 82.09 -76.05
N LYS A 444 -92.75 82.60 -76.02
CA LYS A 444 -93.25 83.54 -77.03
C LYS A 444 -92.49 84.86 -76.92
N GLY A 445 -92.16 85.47 -78.06
CA GLY A 445 -91.57 86.81 -78.11
C GLY A 445 -92.60 87.92 -77.90
N PHE A 446 -92.11 89.14 -77.70
CA PHE A 446 -92.89 90.38 -77.77
C PHE A 446 -92.09 91.46 -78.51
N SER A 447 -92.80 92.42 -79.11
CA SER A 447 -92.22 93.40 -80.04
C SER A 447 -92.21 94.82 -79.46
N LEU A 448 -91.42 95.69 -80.12
CA LEU A 448 -91.14 97.09 -79.84
C LEU A 448 -92.38 97.93 -79.41
N ARG A 449 -92.15 98.88 -78.51
CA ARG A 449 -91.99 100.29 -78.94
C ARG A 449 -90.98 101.04 -78.07
#